data_AF-A0A6B3EHZ2-F1
#
_entry.id   AF-A0A6B3EHZ2-F1
#
_cell.length_a   1.000
_cell.length_b   1.000
_cell.length_c   1.000
_cell.angle_alpha   90.00
_cell.angle_beta   90.00
_cell.angle_gamma   90.00
#
_symmetry.space_group_name_H-M   'P 1'
#
loop_
_entity.id
_entity.type
_entity.pdbx_description
1 polymer ?
#
loop_
_entity_poly.entity_id
_entity_poly.type
_entity_poly.pdbx_seq_one_letter_code
_entity_poly.pdbx_strand_id
1 'polypeptide(L)' 'MAKKSKIAKNDKRREIVARHAARRAELKEILRRPDSGEADRSAALRELRRQPRDASATRMRNRDS' A
#
# COMPACT_ATOMS: atom_id res chain seq x y z
N MET A 1 -6.86 -9.30 25.33
CA MET A 1 -5.87 -8.39 24.71
C MET A 1 -5.18 -9.06 23.54
N ALA A 2 -4.80 -8.30 22.50
CA ALA A 2 -3.99 -8.83 21.40
C ALA A 2 -2.58 -9.19 21.91
N LYS A 3 -1.95 -10.22 21.32
CA LYS A 3 -0.56 -10.55 21.64
C LYS A 3 0.35 -9.35 21.28
N LYS A 4 1.33 -9.03 22.12
CA LYS A 4 2.33 -7.95 21.88
C LYS A 4 2.94 -8.02 20.48
N SER A 5 3.26 -9.23 20.01
CA SER A 5 3.79 -9.46 18.65
C SER A 5 2.83 -9.07 17.52
N LYS A 6 1.51 -9.13 17.75
CA LYS A 6 0.50 -8.71 16.77
C LYS A 6 0.30 -7.19 16.76
N ILE A 7 0.48 -6.53 17.89
CA ILE A 7 0.49 -5.07 18.01
C ILE A 7 1.72 -4.54 17.25
N ALA A 8 2.92 -5.01 17.60
CA ALA A 8 4.17 -4.63 16.93
C ALA A 8 4.14 -4.88 15.40
N LYS A 9 3.56 -6.00 14.95
CA LYS A 9 3.38 -6.26 13.51
C LYS A 9 2.44 -5.25 12.84
N ASN A 10 1.44 -4.75 13.55
CA ASN A 10 0.52 -3.74 13.03
C ASN A 10 1.19 -2.37 12.92
N ASP A 11 1.98 -2.00 13.92
CA ASP A 11 2.70 -0.72 13.93
C ASP A 11 3.76 -0.66 12.84
N LYS A 12 4.50 -1.77 12.63
CA LYS A 12 5.39 -1.90 11.47
C LYS A 12 4.66 -1.70 10.13
N ARG A 13 3.39 -2.15 10.01
CA ARG A 13 2.60 -1.91 8.79
C ARG A 13 2.19 -0.44 8.67
N ARG A 14 1.84 0.23 9.77
CA ARG A 14 1.53 1.67 9.76
C ARG A 14 2.69 2.47 9.20
N GLU A 15 3.92 2.19 9.64
CA GLU A 15 5.13 2.83 9.14
C GLU A 15 5.35 2.57 7.64
N ILE A 16 5.21 1.31 7.19
CA ILE A 16 5.39 0.94 5.78
C ILE A 16 4.30 1.61 4.91
N VAL A 17 3.05 1.62 5.37
CA VAL A 17 1.96 2.29 4.66
C VAL A 17 2.24 3.78 4.53
N ALA A 18 2.62 4.45 5.62
CA ALA A 18 2.95 5.88 5.60
C ALA A 18 4.07 6.18 4.59
N ARG A 19 5.12 5.35 4.56
CA ARG A 19 6.24 5.49 3.62
C ARG A 19 5.83 5.41 2.15
N HIS A 20 4.87 4.55 1.81
CA HIS A 20 4.48 4.29 0.42
C HIS A 20 3.16 4.94 0.00
N ALA A 21 2.45 5.63 0.90
CA ALA A 21 1.10 6.13 0.68
C ALA A 21 1.01 7.05 -0.54
N ALA A 22 1.88 8.06 -0.62
CA ALA A 22 1.90 9.03 -1.72
C ALA A 22 2.13 8.35 -3.07
N ARG A 23 3.22 7.58 -3.19
CA ARG A 23 3.56 6.90 -4.45
C ARG A 23 2.48 5.90 -4.88
N ARG A 24 1.86 5.18 -3.95
CA ARG A 24 0.75 4.26 -4.26
C ARG A 24 -0.50 4.99 -4.74
N ALA A 25 -0.79 6.16 -4.20
CA ALA A 25 -1.92 6.97 -4.64
C ALA A 25 -1.73 7.42 -6.10
N GLU A 26 -0.55 7.92 -6.45
CA GLU A 26 -0.20 8.30 -7.83
C GLU A 26 -0.35 7.13 -8.81
N LEU A 27 0.25 5.97 -8.49
CA LEU A 27 0.17 4.80 -9.38
C LEU A 27 -1.27 4.32 -9.55
N LYS A 28 -2.07 4.34 -8.49
CA LYS A 28 -3.49 3.98 -8.58
C LYS A 28 -4.29 5.00 -9.39
N GLU A 29 -3.93 6.28 -9.31
CA GLU A 29 -4.56 7.33 -10.10
C GLU A 29 -4.29 7.14 -11.59
N ILE A 30 -3.06 6.80 -11.98
CA ILE A 30 -2.72 6.41 -13.37
C ILE A 30 -3.61 5.26 -13.85
N LEU A 31 -3.84 4.24 -13.01
CA LEU A 31 -4.66 3.09 -13.37
C LEU A 31 -6.16 3.40 -13.45
N ARG A 32 -6.62 4.38 -12.67
CA ARG A 32 -8.02 4.82 -12.60
C ARG A 32 -8.43 5.65 -13.81
N ARG A 33 -7.52 6.48 -14.34
CA ARG A 33 -7.80 7.35 -15.48
C ARG A 33 -8.03 6.53 -16.77
N PRO A 34 -9.15 6.72 -17.48
CA PRO A 34 -9.47 5.97 -18.70
C PRO A 34 -8.55 6.34 -19.88
N ASP A 35 -7.98 7.54 -19.85
CA ASP A 35 -7.14 8.19 -20.84
C ASP A 35 -5.63 7.91 -20.66
N SER A 36 -5.26 7.15 -19.62
CA SER A 36 -3.89 6.65 -19.46
C SER A 36 -3.55 5.64 -20.56
N GLY A 37 -2.46 5.88 -21.28
CA GLY A 37 -1.97 4.97 -22.31
C GLY A 37 -1.61 3.59 -21.74
N GLU A 38 -1.73 2.54 -22.57
CA GLU A 38 -1.49 1.15 -22.14
C GLU A 38 -0.07 0.95 -21.58
N ALA A 39 0.93 1.64 -22.14
CA ALA A 39 2.30 1.62 -21.65
C ALA A 39 2.41 2.11 -20.20
N ASP A 40 1.78 3.24 -19.88
CA ASP A 40 1.78 3.84 -18.54
C ASP A 40 1.03 2.98 -17.54
N ARG A 41 -0.11 2.41 -17.95
CA ARG A 41 -0.86 1.46 -17.12
C ARG A 41 -0.03 0.21 -16.82
N SER A 42 0.65 -0.34 -17.82
CA SER A 42 1.52 -1.51 -17.64
C SER A 42 2.69 -1.20 -16.68
N ALA A 43 3.30 -0.02 -16.80
CA ALA A 43 4.39 0.44 -15.93
C ALA A 43 3.90 0.63 -14.50
N ALA A 44 2.74 1.27 -14.31
CA ALA A 44 2.15 1.48 -13.00
C ALA A 44 1.80 0.15 -12.30
N LEU A 45 1.25 -0.83 -13.03
CA LEU A 45 0.99 -2.17 -12.51
C LEU A 45 2.29 -2.88 -12.10
N ARG A 46 3.34 -2.83 -12.94
CA ARG A 46 4.64 -3.43 -12.62
C ARG A 46 5.24 -2.82 -11.36
N GLU A 47 5.22 -1.49 -11.23
CA GLU A 47 5.74 -0.80 -10.05
C GLU A 47 4.93 -1.14 -8.80
N LEU A 48 3.59 -1.10 -8.87
CA LEU A 48 2.72 -1.40 -7.74
C LEU A 48 2.94 -2.83 -7.21
N ARG A 49 3.25 -3.78 -8.10
CA ARG A 49 3.57 -5.19 -7.77
C ARG A 49 4.96 -5.37 -7.16
N ARG A 50 5.94 -4.51 -7.46
CA ARG A 50 7.29 -4.56 -6.86
C ARG A 50 7.33 -4.03 -5.43
N GLN A 51 6.35 -3.21 -5.04
CA GLN A 51 6.30 -2.66 -3.69
C GLN A 51 5.96 -3.73 -2.62
N PRO A 52 6.35 -3.51 -1.35
CA PRO A 52 6.04 -4.43 -0.27
C PRO A 52 4.52 -4.67 -0.13
N ARG A 53 4.11 -5.94 0.08
CA ARG A 53 2.68 -6.28 0.25
C ARG A 53 2.02 -5.50 1.39
N ASP A 54 2.76 -5.29 2.48
CA ASP A 54 2.32 -4.57 3.68
C ASP A 54 2.21 -3.05 3.48
N ALA A 55 2.60 -2.51 2.32
CA ALA A 55 2.33 -1.12 1.93
C ALA A 55 0.87 -0.86 1.56
N SER A 56 0.05 -1.90 1.41
CA SER A 56 -1.39 -1.73 1.21
C SER A 56 -2.09 -1.45 2.54
N ALA A 57 -2.76 -0.29 2.64
CA ALA A 57 -3.51 0.11 3.83
C ALA A 57 -4.58 -0.91 4.24
N THR A 58 -5.15 -1.66 3.29
CA THR A 58 -6.13 -2.73 3.52
C THR A 58 -5.60 -3.89 4.40
N ARG A 59 -4.28 -3.99 4.61
CA ARG A 59 -3.66 -5.04 5.46
C ARG A 59 -3.49 -4.60 6.92
N MET A 60 -3.67 -3.32 7.23
CA MET A 60 -3.69 -2.85 8.60
C MET A 60 -5.01 -3.27 9.27
N ARG A 61 -4.96 -3.47 10.58
CA ARG A 61 -6.17 -3.72 11.38
C ARG A 61 -6.19 -2.73 12.53
N ASN A 62 -7.35 -2.13 12.77
CA ASN A 62 -7.57 -1.31 13.98
C ASN A 62 -7.60 -2.28 15.17
N ARG A 63 -6.60 -2.17 16.04
CA ARG A 63 -6.50 -2.93 17.29
C ARG A 63 -6.38 -1.92 18.42
N ASP A 64 -7.09 -2.18 19.50
CA ASP A 64 -6.96 -1.43 20.74
C ASP A 64 -5.57 -1.73 21.34
N SER A 65 -4.92 -0.68 21.82
CA SER A 65 -3.57 -0.67 22.39
C SER A 65 -3.51 -1.42 23.71
#